data_AF-A0A6G1SXT9-F1
#
_entry.id   AF-A0A6G1SXT9-F1
#
_cell.length_a   1.000
_cell.length_b   1.000
_cell.length_c   1.000
_cell.angle_alpha   90.00
_cell.angle_beta   90.00
_cell.angle_gamma   90.00
#
_symmetry.space_group_name_H-M   'P 1'
#
loop_
_entity.id
_entity.type
_entity.pdbx_description
1 polymer ?
#
loop_
_entity_poly.entity_id
_entity_poly.type
_entity_poly.pdbx_seq_one_letter_code
_entity_poly.pdbx_strand_id
1 'polypeptide(L)'
;MDRRIAPILHSRRTDALPVPRAVGRVARVAKDAPIPEDRPPAVTVDELRHAFLAFFQARGHRLIPSSSLVPHGDPTLLFTNAGMVQFKPYFMGLEEPPAARLTSIQRCFRTTDV
;
A
#
# COMPACT_ATOMS: atom_id res chain seq x y z
N MET A 1 29.88 17.73 -19.50
CA MET A 1 30.68 16.61 -20.06
C MET A 1 31.36 15.98 -18.85
N ASP A 2 30.89 14.88 -18.26
CA ASP A 2 30.69 13.55 -18.80
C ASP A 2 29.67 12.80 -17.91
N ARG A 3 28.64 12.21 -18.53
CA ARG A 3 27.60 11.40 -17.89
C ARG A 3 28.05 9.95 -17.94
N ARG A 4 28.46 9.37 -16.82
CA ARG A 4 28.59 7.91 -16.69
C ARG A 4 27.53 7.35 -15.77
N ILE A 5 26.38 7.07 -16.39
CA ILE A 5 25.32 6.21 -15.87
C ILE A 5 25.86 4.79 -15.89
N ALA A 6 26.11 4.21 -14.72
CA ALA A 6 26.42 2.79 -14.59
C ALA A 6 25.12 1.96 -14.78
N PRO A 7 25.14 0.88 -15.57
CA PRO A 7 23.96 0.04 -15.76
C PRO A 7 23.74 -0.83 -14.52
N ILE A 8 22.55 -0.71 -13.90
CA ILE A 8 22.10 -1.56 -12.81
C ILE A 8 21.80 -2.95 -13.39
N LEU A 9 22.75 -3.87 -13.19
CA LEU A 9 22.68 -5.26 -13.62
C LEU A 9 21.50 -5.98 -12.94
N HIS A 10 20.50 -6.33 -13.76
CA HIS A 10 19.39 -7.19 -13.39
C HIS A 10 19.85 -8.65 -13.32
N SER A 11 20.21 -9.16 -12.14
CA SER A 11 20.03 -10.60 -11.85
C SER A 11 20.14 -10.90 -10.36
N ARG A 12 19.00 -11.12 -9.71
CA ARG A 12 18.73 -12.35 -8.91
C ARG A 12 17.23 -12.58 -8.95
N ARG A 13 16.82 -13.66 -9.64
CA ARG A 13 15.49 -14.24 -9.47
C ARG A 13 15.36 -14.60 -7.99
N THR A 14 14.59 -13.83 -7.23
CA THR A 14 14.07 -14.32 -5.95
C THR A 14 13.04 -15.37 -6.32
N ASP A 15 13.29 -16.62 -5.95
CA ASP A 15 12.31 -17.70 -6.05
C ASP A 15 11.01 -17.24 -5.39
N ALA A 16 10.03 -16.95 -6.25
CA ALA A 16 8.71 -16.54 -5.81
C ALA A 16 8.07 -17.76 -5.14
N LEU A 17 7.88 -17.69 -3.83
CA LEU A 17 6.96 -18.57 -3.13
C LEU A 17 5.62 -18.62 -3.89
N PRO A 18 5.03 -19.81 -4.09
CA PRO A 18 3.82 -19.96 -4.89
C PRO A 18 2.71 -19.11 -4.28
N VAL A 19 2.33 -18.05 -4.99
CA VAL A 19 1.16 -17.24 -4.66
C VAL A 19 -0.05 -18.09 -5.05
N PRO A 20 -1.05 -18.29 -4.17
CA PRO A 20 -2.32 -18.85 -4.59
C PRO A 20 -2.86 -17.97 -5.72
N ARG A 21 -2.87 -18.50 -6.95
CA ARG A 21 -3.49 -17.83 -8.09
C ARG A 21 -4.99 -17.83 -7.85
N ALA A 22 -5.59 -16.66 -8.13
CA ALA A 22 -6.98 -16.29 -7.91
C ALA A 22 -7.30 -15.75 -6.51
N VAL A 23 -7.12 -14.44 -6.33
CA VAL A 23 -8.16 -13.68 -5.64
C VAL A 23 -9.35 -13.71 -6.59
N GLY A 24 -10.31 -14.61 -6.33
CA GLY A 24 -11.52 -14.73 -7.13
C GLY A 24 -12.18 -13.36 -7.31
N ARG A 25 -12.86 -13.17 -8.44
CA ARG A 25 -13.71 -12.00 -8.67
C ARG A 25 -14.61 -11.85 -7.44
N VAL A 26 -14.41 -10.83 -6.62
CA VAL A 26 -15.27 -10.57 -5.46
C VAL A 26 -16.67 -10.36 -6.04
N ALA A 27 -17.55 -11.34 -5.80
CA ALA A 27 -18.92 -11.25 -6.25
C ALA A 27 -19.52 -9.97 -5.66
N ARG A 28 -20.24 -9.19 -6.47
CA ARG A 28 -21.04 -8.09 -5.93
C ARG A 28 -22.07 -8.73 -5.02
N VAL A 29 -21.89 -8.61 -3.72
CA VAL A 29 -22.92 -8.95 -2.74
C VAL A 29 -24.07 -7.98 -2.99
N ALA A 30 -25.22 -8.51 -3.39
CA ALA A 30 -26.43 -7.68 -3.50
C ALA A 30 -26.71 -7.06 -2.14
N LYS A 31 -27.06 -5.78 -2.11
CA LYS A 31 -27.22 -4.99 -0.88
C LYS A 31 -28.16 -5.64 0.13
N ASP A 32 -29.13 -6.41 -0.35
CA ASP A 32 -30.20 -7.04 0.44
C ASP A 32 -30.12 -8.58 0.43
N ALA A 33 -28.99 -9.16 0.04
CA ALA A 33 -28.81 -10.60 0.10
C ALA A 33 -28.87 -11.07 1.57
N PRO A 34 -29.62 -12.16 1.87
CA PRO A 34 -29.63 -12.74 3.20
C PRO A 34 -28.20 -13.13 3.59
N ILE A 35 -27.81 -12.79 4.82
CA ILE A 35 -26.50 -13.11 5.36
C ILE A 35 -26.37 -14.64 5.38
N PRO A 36 -25.37 -15.23 4.70
CA PRO A 36 -25.14 -16.68 4.74
C PRO A 36 -24.86 -17.12 6.18
N GLU A 37 -25.48 -18.23 6.61
CA GLU A 37 -25.31 -18.78 7.97
C GLU A 37 -23.88 -19.25 8.24
N ASP A 38 -23.14 -19.69 7.22
CA ASP A 38 -21.76 -20.18 7.32
C ASP A 38 -20.72 -19.08 7.06
N ARG A 39 -20.92 -17.89 7.64
CA ARG A 39 -19.93 -16.81 7.51
C ARG A 39 -18.68 -17.20 8.31
N PRO A 40 -17.47 -17.13 7.71
CA PRO A 40 -16.24 -17.26 8.50
C PRO A 40 -16.26 -16.23 9.64
N PRO A 41 -15.60 -16.51 10.79
CA PRO A 41 -15.64 -15.61 11.93
C PRO A 41 -15.29 -14.18 11.49
N ALA A 42 -16.05 -13.21 12.00
CA ALA A 42 -15.89 -11.83 11.61
C ALA A 42 -14.47 -11.36 11.95
N VAL A 43 -13.70 -10.99 10.92
CA VAL A 43 -12.35 -10.45 11.08
C VAL A 43 -12.48 -9.01 11.56
N THR A 44 -11.78 -8.67 12.64
CA THR A 44 -11.77 -7.29 13.14
C THR A 44 -10.99 -6.38 12.20
N VAL A 45 -11.28 -5.08 12.23
CA VAL A 45 -10.54 -4.11 11.40
C VAL A 45 -9.05 -4.16 11.73
N ASP A 46 -8.70 -4.33 13.00
CA ASP A 46 -7.30 -4.43 13.42
C ASP A 46 -6.64 -5.71 12.91
N GLU A 47 -7.30 -6.85 12.96
CA GLU A 47 -6.78 -8.09 12.37
C GLU A 47 -6.52 -7.93 10.87
N LEU A 48 -7.43 -7.28 10.14
CA LEU A 48 -7.25 -7.03 8.70
C LEU A 48 -6.04 -6.12 8.42
N ARG A 49 -5.86 -5.05 9.22
CA ARG A 49 -4.71 -4.16 9.13
C ARG A 49 -3.40 -4.93 9.36
N HIS A 50 -3.35 -5.75 10.41
CA HIS A 50 -2.17 -6.56 10.71
C HIS A 50 -1.89 -7.59 9.61
N ALA A 51 -2.91 -8.28 9.10
CA ALA A 51 -2.77 -9.26 8.02
C ALA A 51 -2.20 -8.63 6.74
N PHE A 52 -2.69 -7.43 6.36
CA PHE A 52 -2.18 -6.69 5.22
C PHE A 52 -0.69 -6.33 5.38
N LEU A 53 -0.31 -5.73 6.51
CA LEU A 53 1.08 -5.35 6.76
C LEU A 53 2.00 -6.57 6.78
N ALA A 54 1.61 -7.62 7.51
CA ALA A 54 2.38 -8.86 7.61
C ALA A 54 2.62 -9.51 6.23
N PHE A 55 1.59 -9.53 5.37
CA PHE A 55 1.71 -10.09 4.01
C PHE A 55 2.79 -9.40 3.17
N PHE A 56 2.88 -8.07 3.24
CA PHE A 56 3.86 -7.29 2.48
C PHE A 56 5.25 -7.29 3.13
N GLN A 57 5.32 -7.24 4.47
CA GLN A 57 6.57 -7.38 5.21
C GLN A 57 7.25 -8.72 4.92
N ALA A 58 6.48 -9.83 4.88
CA ALA A 58 6.98 -11.15 4.49
C ALA A 58 7.56 -11.20 3.06
N ARG A 59 7.26 -10.21 2.21
CA ARG A 59 7.77 -10.06 0.82
C ARG A 59 8.86 -8.99 0.70
N GLY A 60 9.45 -8.58 1.82
CA GLY A 60 10.54 -7.62 1.87
C GLY A 60 10.09 -6.15 1.70
N HIS A 61 8.82 -5.81 1.95
CA HIS A 61 8.41 -4.42 2.03
C HIS A 61 8.72 -3.86 3.41
N ARG A 62 9.36 -2.70 3.47
CA ARG A 62 9.59 -1.97 4.72
C ARG A 62 8.30 -1.31 5.18
N LEU A 63 7.90 -1.56 6.42
CA LEU A 63 6.77 -0.88 7.05
C LEU A 63 7.13 0.61 7.26
N ILE A 64 6.25 1.50 6.80
CA ILE A 64 6.33 2.95 7.03
C ILE A 64 5.08 3.38 7.80
N PRO A 65 5.22 4.19 8.86
CA PRO A 65 4.07 4.69 9.62
C PRO A 65 3.16 5.58 8.77
N SER A 66 1.89 5.69 9.17
CA SER A 66 0.98 6.68 8.60
C SER A 66 1.54 8.08 8.80
N SER A 67 1.58 8.89 7.74
CA SER A 67 1.89 10.31 7.83
C SER A 67 0.73 11.09 8.45
N SER A 68 0.98 12.36 8.78
CA SER A 68 -0.04 13.30 9.24
C SER A 68 -1.20 13.40 8.26
N LEU A 69 -2.39 13.71 8.80
CA LEU A 69 -3.56 14.04 7.98
C LEU A 69 -3.42 15.40 7.32
N VAL A 70 -2.69 16.32 7.95
CA VAL A 70 -2.30 17.61 7.35
C VAL A 70 -0.93 17.41 6.69
N PRO A 71 -0.82 17.47 5.36
CA PRO A 71 0.44 17.24 4.67
C PRO A 71 1.43 18.37 4.92
N HIS A 72 2.70 18.02 5.07
CA HIS A 72 3.80 18.98 5.13
C HIS A 72 4.53 18.96 3.79
N GLY A 73 4.81 20.14 3.22
CA GLY A 73 5.58 20.26 1.96
C GLY A 73 4.78 20.27 0.67
N ASP A 74 3.44 20.23 0.73
CA ASP A 74 2.57 20.39 -0.45
C ASP A 74 1.44 21.39 -0.15
N PRO A 75 1.56 22.67 -0.56
CA PRO A 75 0.56 23.69 -0.29
C PRO A 75 -0.72 23.51 -1.12
N THR A 76 -0.75 22.57 -2.08
CA THR A 76 -1.91 22.31 -2.94
C THR A 76 -2.88 21.30 -2.33
N LEU A 77 -2.44 20.54 -1.31
CA LEU A 77 -3.25 19.55 -0.62
C LEU A 77 -3.72 20.08 0.74
N LEU A 78 -5.04 20.09 0.95
CA LEU A 78 -5.62 20.42 2.26
C LEU A 78 -5.46 19.27 3.27
N PHE A 79 -5.68 18.03 2.81
CA PHE A 79 -5.54 16.82 3.64
C PHE A 79 -4.91 15.68 2.85
N THR A 80 -4.25 14.77 3.57
CA THR A 80 -3.76 13.50 3.02
C THR A 80 -4.96 12.65 2.58
N ASN A 81 -5.15 12.53 1.28
CA ASN A 81 -6.29 11.82 0.66
C ASN A 81 -5.95 10.38 0.21
N ALA A 82 -4.67 10.03 0.20
CA ALA A 82 -4.16 8.73 -0.25
C ALA A 82 -2.83 8.38 0.45
N GLY A 83 -2.54 7.07 0.54
CA GLY A 83 -1.29 6.55 1.09
C GLY A 83 -0.03 6.95 0.32
N MET A 84 -0.15 7.33 -0.96
CA MET A 84 1.00 7.68 -1.80
C MET A 84 1.58 9.07 -1.52
N VAL A 85 0.83 9.94 -0.83
CA VAL A 85 1.19 11.37 -0.67
C VAL A 85 2.56 11.53 0.01
N GLN A 86 2.82 10.77 1.07
CA GLN A 86 4.10 10.78 1.78
C GLN A 86 5.29 10.23 0.96
N PHE A 87 5.02 9.57 -0.16
CA PHE A 87 6.04 8.97 -1.03
C PHE A 87 6.29 9.77 -2.31
N LYS A 88 5.58 10.91 -2.51
CA LYS A 88 5.75 11.77 -3.68
C LYS A 88 7.22 12.13 -3.96
N PRO A 89 8.05 12.55 -2.98
CA PRO A 89 9.45 12.89 -3.24
C PRO A 89 10.25 11.72 -3.83
N TYR A 90 9.99 10.50 -3.37
CA TYR A 90 10.67 9.29 -3.86
C TYR A 90 10.26 8.96 -5.30
N PHE A 91 8.97 9.07 -5.62
CA PHE A 91 8.48 8.83 -6.98
C PHE A 91 8.94 9.90 -7.98
N MET A 92 9.20 11.12 -7.50
CA MET A 92 9.74 12.22 -8.31
C MET A 92 11.27 12.19 -8.41
N GLY A 93 11.95 11.29 -7.70
CA GLY A 93 13.41 11.23 -7.64
C GLY A 93 14.06 12.40 -6.90
N LEU A 94 13.30 13.12 -6.07
CA LEU A 94 13.79 14.23 -5.25
C LEU A 94 14.51 13.75 -3.99
N GLU A 95 14.14 12.57 -3.48
CA GLU A 95 14.75 11.93 -2.32
C GLU A 95 14.93 10.42 -2.58
N GLU A 96 15.91 9.82 -1.92
CA GLU A 96 16.09 8.37 -1.96
C GLU A 96 15.13 7.66 -0.98
N PRO A 97 14.38 6.64 -1.43
CA PRO A 97 13.50 5.91 -0.55
C PRO A 97 14.30 5.04 0.44
N PRO A 98 13.80 4.85 1.68
CA PRO A 98 14.49 4.07 2.71
C PRO A 98 14.54 2.55 2.43
N ALA A 99 13.83 2.10 1.40
CA ALA A 99 13.92 0.76 0.81
C ALA A 99 13.23 0.78 -0.56
N ALA A 100 13.59 -0.16 -1.43
CA ALA A 100 12.98 -0.29 -2.78
C ALA A 100 11.49 -0.65 -2.74
N ARG A 101 11.00 -1.22 -1.63
CA ARG A 101 9.63 -1.66 -1.44
C ARG A 101 9.13 -1.19 -0.08
N LEU A 102 8.01 -0.47 -0.06
CA LEU A 102 7.42 0.11 1.15
C LEU A 102 5.96 -0.33 1.31
N THR A 103 5.47 -0.43 2.54
CA THR A 103 4.06 -0.69 2.84
C THR A 103 3.60 0.15 4.03
N SER A 104 2.36 0.61 4.02
CA SER A 104 1.78 1.43 5.09
C SER A 104 0.25 1.33 5.12
N ILE A 105 -0.36 1.76 6.22
CA ILE A 105 -1.80 1.98 6.34
C ILE A 105 -2.00 3.45 6.69
N GLN A 106 -2.46 4.25 5.72
CA GLN A 106 -2.58 5.69 5.83
C GLN A 106 -3.98 6.12 6.25
N ARG A 107 -4.08 6.97 7.27
CA ARG A 107 -5.32 7.70 7.56
C ARG A 107 -5.57 8.73 6.46
N CYS A 108 -6.69 8.60 5.76
CA CYS A 108 -7.05 9.43 4.61
C CYS A 108 -8.35 10.18 4.88
N PHE A 109 -8.47 11.40 4.33
CA PHE A 109 -9.71 12.16 4.31
C PHE A 109 -9.96 12.74 2.92
N ARG A 110 -11.22 12.64 2.46
CA ARG A 110 -11.66 13.11 1.14
C ARG A 110 -12.96 13.89 1.32
N THR A 111 -12.92 15.17 0.99
CA THR A 111 -14.10 16.06 1.09
C THR A 111 -15.12 15.83 -0.02
N THR A 112 -14.70 15.25 -1.15
CA THR A 112 -15.57 14.93 -2.29
C THR A 112 -16.55 13.80 -2.02
N ASP A 113 -16.30 13.00 -0.97
CA ASP A 113 -17.06 11.79 -0.67
C ASP A 113 -18.14 12.05 0.42
N VAL A 114 -18.39 13.34 0.73
CA VAL A 114 -19.41 13.79 1.71
C VAL A 114 -20.78 13.99 1.09
#